data_AF-A0A2G9XM96-F1
#
_entry.id   AF-A0A2G9XM96-F1
#
_cell.length_a   1.000
_cell.length_b   1.000
_cell.length_c   1.000
_cell.angle_alpha   90.00
_cell.angle_beta   90.00
_cell.angle_gamma   90.00
#
_symmetry.space_group_name_H-M   'P 1'
#
loop_
_entity.id
_entity.type
_entity.pdbx_description
1 polymer ?
#
loop_
_entity_poly.entity_id
_entity_poly.type
_entity_poly.pdbx_seq_one_letter_code
_entity_poly.pdbx_strand_id
1 'polypeptide(L)'
;MKQKYLGDSYDLVKRFFCIALATLGYEVVIDPMFTGEWNGKEETFYRLIGARPLGDSPNSRRTALFIDPDTGVREVAGKRHVSFDRIVAELQNHALVFVFDQSFSYQAKPEVVMCEKLAAIRNRGCHGFYYDSHARFLFVSRGTENLNMLVRRLSELGIPHSRLLQGNT
;
A
#
# COMPACT_ATOMS: atom_id res chain seq x y z
N MET A 1 -6.39 -2.26 11.40
CA MET A 1 -5.22 -2.28 12.29
C MET A 1 -5.69 -2.14 13.73
N LYS A 2 -5.18 -2.96 14.65
CA LYS A 2 -5.44 -2.86 16.09
C LYS A 2 -4.32 -2.11 16.80
N GLN A 3 -4.67 -1.26 17.77
CA GLN A 3 -3.72 -0.42 18.52
C GLN A 3 -2.57 -1.21 19.17
N LYS A 4 -2.79 -2.46 19.59
CA LYS A 4 -1.77 -3.30 20.26
C LYS A 4 -0.56 -3.67 19.39
N TYR A 5 -0.65 -3.45 18.07
CA TYR A 5 0.44 -3.71 17.12
C TYR A 5 1.21 -2.44 16.74
N LEU A 6 0.84 -1.28 17.30
CA LEU A 6 1.51 -0.01 17.01
C LEU A 6 3.00 -0.09 17.38
N GLY A 7 3.86 0.22 16.43
CA GLY A 7 5.32 0.19 16.60
C GLY A 7 5.97 -1.16 16.32
N ASP A 8 5.24 -2.10 15.71
CA ASP A 8 5.82 -3.37 15.28
C ASP A 8 6.74 -3.23 14.05
N SER A 9 7.31 -4.34 13.60
CA SER A 9 8.18 -4.36 12.42
C SER A 9 7.45 -3.96 11.13
N TYR A 10 6.14 -4.15 11.04
CA TYR A 10 5.38 -3.76 9.86
C TYR A 10 5.25 -2.24 9.75
N ASP A 11 5.06 -1.54 10.86
CA ASP A 11 5.03 -0.08 10.89
C ASP A 11 6.36 0.55 10.43
N LEU A 12 7.49 -0.10 10.70
CA LEU A 12 8.79 0.34 10.15
C LEU A 12 8.85 0.21 8.62
N VAL A 13 8.28 -0.86 8.05
CA VAL A 13 8.21 -1.03 6.59
C VAL A 13 7.23 -0.04 5.96
N LYS A 14 6.08 0.22 6.60
CA LYS A 14 5.12 1.26 6.17
C LYS A 14 5.81 2.63 6.11
N ARG A 15 6.54 3.00 7.18
CA ARG A 15 7.31 4.24 7.25
C ARG A 15 8.38 4.30 6.15
N PHE A 16 9.10 3.21 5.91
CA PHE A 16 10.09 3.14 4.82
C PHE A 16 9.46 3.50 3.46
N PHE A 17 8.30 2.92 3.12
CA PHE A 17 7.65 3.24 1.84
C PHE A 17 7.15 4.69 1.77
N CYS A 18 6.63 5.23 2.87
CA CYS A 18 6.23 6.64 2.94
C CYS A 18 7.43 7.56 2.67
N ILE A 19 8.58 7.28 3.30
CA ILE A 19 9.83 8.03 3.07
C ILE A 19 10.31 7.87 1.62
N ALA A 20 10.34 6.64 1.09
CA ALA A 20 10.78 6.39 -0.28
C ALA A 20 9.96 7.19 -1.31
N LEU A 21 8.64 7.22 -1.16
CA LEU A 21 7.74 8.01 -1.99
C LEU A 21 7.94 9.52 -1.79
N ALA A 22 8.14 9.98 -0.55
CA ALA A 22 8.45 11.38 -0.28
C ALA A 22 9.74 11.84 -0.99
N THR A 23 10.77 10.99 -1.08
CA THR A 23 11.99 11.32 -1.84
C THR A 23 11.77 11.44 -3.35
N LEU A 24 10.65 10.94 -3.88
CA LEU A 24 10.23 11.08 -5.27
C LEU A 24 9.26 12.25 -5.48
N GLY A 25 9.05 13.08 -4.45
CA GLY A 25 8.19 14.26 -4.48
C GLY A 25 6.70 13.96 -4.30
N TYR A 26 6.34 12.75 -3.84
CA TYR A 26 4.95 12.48 -3.46
C TYR A 26 4.64 13.05 -2.08
N GLU A 27 3.47 13.66 -1.95
CA GLU A 27 2.84 13.81 -0.65
C GLU A 27 2.07 12.52 -0.32
N VAL A 28 2.47 11.85 0.76
CA VAL A 28 1.83 10.60 1.19
C VAL A 28 0.70 10.89 2.16
N VAL A 29 -0.51 10.54 1.74
CA VAL A 29 -1.71 10.54 2.60
C VAL A 29 -2.05 9.12 2.99
N ILE A 30 -2.60 8.92 4.18
CA ILE A 30 -2.91 7.59 4.72
C ILE A 30 -4.38 7.48 5.13
N ASP A 31 -4.98 6.35 4.77
CA ASP A 31 -6.33 5.94 5.11
C ASP A 31 -6.26 4.62 5.88
N PRO A 32 -6.08 4.67 7.21
CA PRO A 32 -6.01 3.48 8.02
C PRO A 32 -7.40 2.90 8.28
N MET A 33 -7.57 1.59 8.06
CA MET A 33 -8.78 0.90 8.48
C MET A 33 -8.61 0.41 9.92
N PHE A 34 -8.72 1.33 10.87
CA PHE A 34 -8.65 1.02 12.29
C PHE A 34 -9.75 0.04 12.70
N THR A 35 -9.33 -1.04 13.37
CA THR A 35 -10.24 -2.06 13.89
C THR A 35 -9.96 -2.22 15.37
N GLY A 36 -11.01 -2.09 16.19
CA GLY A 36 -10.89 -2.08 17.65
C GLY A 36 -10.73 -0.66 18.20
N GLU A 37 -10.49 -0.59 19.51
CA GLU A 37 -10.39 0.68 20.23
C GLU A 37 -8.98 1.25 20.15
N TRP A 38 -8.88 2.52 19.76
CA TRP A 38 -7.63 3.25 19.60
C TRP A 38 -7.43 4.35 20.67
N ASN A 39 -8.49 4.70 21.39
CA ASN A 39 -8.44 5.56 22.58
C ASN A 39 -7.66 6.87 22.37
N GLY A 40 -7.79 7.50 21.19
CA GLY A 40 -7.14 8.78 20.88
C GLY A 40 -5.66 8.66 20.47
N LYS A 41 -5.14 7.45 20.20
CA LYS A 41 -3.74 7.22 19.78
C LYS A 41 -3.52 7.24 18.27
N GLU A 42 -4.53 7.55 17.48
CA GLU A 42 -4.47 7.64 16.02
C GLU A 42 -3.37 8.61 15.57
N GLU A 43 -3.22 9.74 16.25
CA GLU A 43 -2.17 10.73 15.98
C GLU A 43 -0.75 10.16 16.18
N THR A 44 -0.59 9.25 17.13
CA THR A 44 0.71 8.59 17.34
C THR A 44 1.06 7.68 16.17
N PHE A 45 0.06 7.03 15.58
CA PHE A 45 0.25 6.24 14.38
C PHE A 45 0.64 7.11 13.18
N TYR A 46 -0.07 8.20 12.92
CA TYR A 46 0.28 9.10 11.81
C TYR A 46 1.72 9.63 11.91
N ARG A 47 2.14 10.06 13.10
CA ARG A 47 3.52 10.50 13.36
C ARG A 47 4.55 9.40 13.22
N LEU A 48 4.24 8.18 13.64
CA LEU A 48 5.15 7.03 13.51
C LEU A 48 5.40 6.70 12.04
N ILE A 49 4.33 6.61 11.25
CA ILE A 49 4.39 6.29 9.82
C ILE A 49 4.98 7.45 9.01
N GLY A 50 4.78 8.68 9.47
CA GLY A 50 5.23 9.89 8.76
C GLY A 50 4.37 10.21 7.54
N ALA A 51 3.05 9.95 7.64
CA ALA A 51 2.06 10.23 6.60
C ALA A 51 0.90 11.07 7.17
N ARG A 52 0.27 11.87 6.33
CA ARG A 52 -0.87 12.74 6.71
C ARG A 52 -2.19 11.98 6.63
N PRO A 53 -3.14 12.17 7.55
CA PRO A 53 -4.45 11.54 7.43
C PRO A 53 -5.17 11.97 6.15
N LEU A 54 -5.92 11.05 5.54
CA LEU A 54 -6.79 11.35 4.41
C LEU A 54 -7.85 12.39 4.83
N GLY A 55 -8.01 13.45 4.03
CA GLY A 55 -8.93 14.55 4.30
C GLY A 55 -8.24 15.88 4.60
N ASP A 56 -6.95 15.87 4.94
CA ASP A 56 -6.14 17.08 4.95
C ASP A 56 -5.89 17.54 3.50
N SER A 57 -6.11 18.83 3.23
CA SER A 57 -5.89 19.40 1.90
C SER A 57 -4.45 19.19 1.45
N PRO A 58 -4.19 18.45 0.35
CA PRO A 58 -2.84 18.24 -0.11
C PRO A 58 -2.24 19.55 -0.61
N ASN A 59 -1.00 19.82 -0.22
CA ASN A 59 -0.25 20.97 -0.70
C ASN A 59 0.46 20.66 -2.03
N SER A 60 0.61 19.37 -2.36
CA SER A 60 1.23 18.90 -3.60
C SER A 60 0.21 18.52 -4.67
N ARG A 61 0.59 18.72 -5.95
CA ARG A 61 -0.17 18.20 -7.10
C ARG A 61 -0.03 16.68 -7.28
N ARG A 62 0.96 16.05 -6.64
CA ARG A 62 1.26 14.61 -6.78
C ARG A 62 1.16 13.91 -5.43
N THR A 63 0.08 13.19 -5.23
CA THR A 63 -0.19 12.45 -3.99
C THR A 63 -0.08 10.95 -4.21
N ALA A 64 0.34 10.25 -3.16
CA ALA A 64 0.24 8.79 -3.06
C ALA A 64 -0.63 8.44 -1.86
N LEU A 65 -1.63 7.60 -2.07
CA LEU A 65 -2.49 7.13 -0.99
C LEU A 65 -1.97 5.81 -0.44
N PHE A 66 -1.77 5.76 0.86
CA PHE A 66 -1.54 4.54 1.61
C PHE A 66 -2.84 4.07 2.26
N ILE A 67 -3.33 2.87 1.91
CA ILE A 67 -4.44 2.23 2.60
C ILE A 67 -3.88 1.17 3.56
N ASP A 68 -4.18 1.27 4.85
CA ASP A 68 -3.70 0.33 5.87
C ASP A 68 -4.84 -0.54 6.42
N PRO A 69 -5.27 -1.59 5.68
CA PRO A 69 -6.32 -2.48 6.14
C PRO A 69 -5.86 -3.31 7.34
N ASP A 70 -6.81 -3.82 8.12
CA ASP A 70 -6.49 -4.74 9.23
C ASP A 70 -6.08 -6.14 8.79
N THR A 71 -6.32 -6.50 7.53
CA THR A 71 -5.91 -7.79 6.98
C THR A 71 -5.34 -7.65 5.60
N GLY A 72 -5.99 -6.95 4.67
CA GLY A 72 -5.40 -6.81 3.34
C GLY A 72 -6.41 -6.54 2.26
N VAL A 73 -6.10 -7.04 1.06
CA VAL A 73 -6.88 -6.82 -0.16
C VAL A 73 -7.73 -8.05 -0.47
N ARG A 74 -8.95 -7.85 -0.97
CA ARG A 74 -9.81 -8.91 -1.50
C ARG A 74 -10.78 -8.35 -2.55
N GLU A 75 -11.57 -9.22 -3.20
CA GLU A 75 -12.53 -8.79 -4.23
C GLU A 75 -13.59 -7.82 -3.68
N VAL A 76 -14.30 -8.23 -2.63
CA VAL A 76 -15.40 -7.45 -2.03
C VAL A 76 -14.91 -6.77 -0.75
N ALA A 77 -15.20 -5.49 -0.54
CA ALA A 77 -14.75 -4.78 0.66
C ALA A 77 -15.29 -5.41 1.96
N GLY A 78 -14.66 -5.12 3.09
CA GLY A 78 -15.20 -5.44 4.41
C GLY A 78 -14.47 -4.72 5.52
N LYS A 79 -14.88 -4.92 6.77
CA LYS A 79 -14.31 -4.19 7.92
C LYS A 79 -12.78 -4.28 8.03
N ARG A 80 -12.19 -5.39 7.60
CA ARG A 80 -10.74 -5.66 7.68
C ARG A 80 -10.04 -5.63 6.32
N HIS A 81 -10.77 -5.46 5.24
CA HIS A 81 -10.24 -5.60 3.89
C HIS A 81 -10.70 -4.49 2.95
N VAL A 82 -9.78 -3.97 2.15
CA VAL A 82 -10.08 -3.07 1.05
C VAL A 82 -10.39 -3.86 -0.22
N SER A 83 -11.32 -3.39 -1.05
CA SER A 83 -11.62 -3.98 -2.36
C SER A 83 -10.69 -3.46 -3.46
N PHE A 84 -10.50 -4.25 -4.52
CA PHE A 84 -9.84 -3.76 -5.73
C PHE A 84 -10.55 -2.56 -6.34
N ASP A 85 -11.89 -2.54 -6.34
CA ASP A 85 -12.66 -1.42 -6.87
C ASP A 85 -12.38 -0.12 -6.12
N ARG A 86 -12.24 -0.18 -4.78
CA ARG A 86 -11.85 0.99 -3.97
C ARG A 86 -10.45 1.45 -4.34
N ILE A 87 -9.48 0.53 -4.42
CA ILE A 87 -8.11 0.87 -4.82
C ILE A 87 -8.08 1.60 -6.18
N VAL A 88 -8.84 1.10 -7.16
CA VAL A 88 -8.91 1.69 -8.50
C VAL A 88 -9.64 3.03 -8.50
N ALA A 89 -10.70 3.19 -7.68
CA ALA A 89 -11.42 4.45 -7.55
C ALA A 89 -10.52 5.56 -6.99
N GLU A 90 -9.67 5.26 -6.01
CA GLU A 90 -8.75 6.24 -5.41
C GLU A 90 -7.70 6.77 -6.40
N LEU A 91 -7.41 6.01 -7.47
CA LEU A 91 -6.51 6.46 -8.53
C LEU A 91 -7.09 7.58 -9.43
N GLN A 92 -8.35 7.99 -9.21
CA GLN A 92 -8.86 9.24 -9.81
C GLN A 92 -8.26 10.48 -9.15
N ASN A 93 -7.92 10.38 -7.86
CA ASN A 93 -7.45 11.51 -7.04
C ASN A 93 -5.95 11.40 -6.70
N HIS A 94 -5.38 10.20 -6.84
CA HIS A 94 -4.01 9.89 -6.46
C HIS A 94 -3.22 9.31 -7.64
N ALA A 95 -1.96 9.71 -7.79
CA ALA A 95 -1.11 9.18 -8.85
C ALA A 95 -0.70 7.72 -8.58
N LEU A 96 -0.69 7.32 -7.32
CA LEU A 96 -0.32 5.99 -6.86
C LEU A 96 -1.13 5.65 -5.61
N VAL A 97 -1.59 4.40 -5.52
CA VAL A 97 -2.19 3.84 -4.31
C VAL A 97 -1.33 2.65 -3.90
N PHE A 98 -1.00 2.53 -2.63
CA PHE A 98 -0.34 1.35 -2.10
C PHE A 98 -1.05 0.86 -0.85
N VAL A 99 -1.03 -0.45 -0.65
CA VAL A 99 -1.87 -1.11 0.34
C VAL A 99 -1.06 -2.14 1.11
N PHE A 100 -1.14 -2.09 2.43
CA PHE A 100 -0.60 -3.16 3.27
C PHE A 100 -1.45 -4.42 3.14
N ASP A 101 -0.82 -5.57 2.90
CA ASP A 101 -1.54 -6.80 2.58
C ASP A 101 -0.99 -8.00 3.36
N GLN A 102 -1.81 -8.53 4.26
CA GLN A 102 -1.54 -9.76 5.01
C GLN A 102 -2.58 -10.84 4.71
N SER A 103 -3.44 -10.67 3.69
CA SER A 103 -4.49 -11.64 3.35
C SER A 103 -3.92 -12.83 2.55
N PHE A 104 -2.95 -13.52 3.13
CA PHE A 104 -2.30 -14.72 2.59
C PHE A 104 -2.54 -15.89 3.53
N SER A 105 -3.16 -16.96 3.05
CA SER A 105 -3.36 -18.18 3.83
C SER A 105 -2.08 -19.00 3.88
N TYR A 106 -1.87 -19.75 4.96
CA TYR A 106 -0.71 -20.64 5.10
C TYR A 106 -0.68 -21.77 4.06
N GLN A 107 -1.83 -22.13 3.49
CA GLN A 107 -1.96 -23.25 2.56
C GLN A 107 -1.72 -22.84 1.09
N ALA A 108 -1.88 -21.56 0.76
CA ALA A 108 -1.66 -21.06 -0.59
C ALA A 108 -0.22 -20.60 -0.78
N LYS A 109 0.34 -20.81 -1.98
CA LYS A 109 1.62 -20.21 -2.35
C LYS A 109 1.44 -18.69 -2.46
N PRO A 110 2.17 -17.87 -1.68
CA PRO A 110 1.96 -16.42 -1.69
C PRO A 110 2.09 -15.79 -3.08
N GLU A 111 3.03 -16.29 -3.90
CA GLU A 111 3.22 -15.88 -5.29
C GLU A 111 1.96 -16.03 -6.14
N VAL A 112 1.27 -17.17 -6.04
CA VAL A 112 0.03 -17.43 -6.79
C VAL A 112 -1.05 -16.43 -6.40
N VAL A 113 -1.23 -16.20 -5.10
CA VAL A 113 -2.20 -15.23 -4.57
C VAL A 113 -1.87 -13.81 -5.03
N MET A 114 -0.59 -13.42 -4.97
CA MET A 114 -0.17 -12.09 -5.46
C MET A 114 -0.43 -11.94 -6.96
N CYS A 115 -0.14 -12.96 -7.77
CA CYS A 115 -0.44 -12.96 -9.20
C CYS A 115 -1.93 -12.84 -9.49
N GLU A 116 -2.79 -13.53 -8.75
CA GLU A 116 -4.26 -13.41 -8.87
C GLU A 116 -4.73 -11.99 -8.55
N LYS A 117 -4.22 -11.39 -7.46
CA LYS A 117 -4.55 -10.02 -7.07
C LYS A 117 -4.06 -8.99 -8.11
N LEU A 118 -2.86 -9.21 -8.68
CA LEU A 118 -2.35 -8.37 -9.77
C LEU A 118 -3.19 -8.52 -11.05
N ALA A 119 -3.67 -9.72 -11.37
CA ALA A 119 -4.60 -9.94 -12.48
C ALA A 119 -5.93 -9.21 -12.23
N ALA A 120 -6.45 -9.21 -10.99
CA ALA A 120 -7.66 -8.48 -10.63
C ALA A 120 -7.52 -6.95 -10.81
N ILE A 121 -6.34 -6.40 -10.51
CA ILE A 121 -6.00 -4.99 -10.79
C ILE A 121 -5.90 -4.73 -12.30
N ARG A 122 -5.25 -5.62 -13.05
CA ARG A 122 -5.11 -5.50 -14.51
C ARG A 122 -6.45 -5.56 -15.24
N ASN A 123 -7.36 -6.43 -14.81
CA ASN A 123 -8.69 -6.56 -15.38
C ASN A 123 -9.53 -5.28 -15.19
N ARG A 124 -9.11 -4.37 -14.30
CA ARG A 124 -9.69 -3.04 -14.07
C ARG A 124 -8.94 -1.92 -14.80
N GLY A 125 -8.04 -2.27 -15.72
CA GLY A 125 -7.28 -1.32 -16.54
C GLY A 125 -6.17 -0.59 -15.80
N CYS A 126 -5.71 -1.11 -14.67
CA CYS A 126 -4.61 -0.53 -13.89
C CYS A 126 -3.37 -1.44 -13.91
N HIS A 127 -2.24 -0.90 -13.46
CA HIS A 127 -0.98 -1.63 -13.33
C HIS A 127 -0.62 -1.74 -11.86
N GLY A 128 0.14 -2.77 -11.52
CA GLY A 128 0.67 -2.91 -10.17
C GLY A 128 1.83 -3.86 -10.05
N PHE A 129 2.45 -3.85 -8.88
CA PHE A 129 3.42 -4.84 -8.45
C PHE A 129 3.24 -5.11 -6.95
N TYR A 130 3.71 -6.27 -6.51
CA TYR A 130 3.84 -6.59 -5.09
C TYR A 130 5.28 -6.42 -4.62
N TYR A 131 5.44 -5.81 -3.44
CA TYR A 131 6.61 -6.04 -2.62
C TYR A 131 6.38 -7.28 -1.75
N ASP A 132 7.19 -8.33 -1.95
CA ASP A 132 7.09 -9.62 -1.25
C ASP A 132 8.13 -9.77 -0.14
N SER A 133 7.72 -9.45 1.08
CA SER A 133 8.50 -9.72 2.29
C SER A 133 7.60 -10.26 3.41
N HIS A 134 8.10 -10.27 4.64
CA HIS A 134 7.25 -10.48 5.82
C HIS A 134 6.12 -9.43 5.91
N ALA A 135 6.37 -8.20 5.45
CA ALA A 135 5.39 -7.14 5.25
C ALA A 135 5.13 -6.99 3.75
N ARG A 136 3.95 -7.42 3.25
CA ARG A 136 3.65 -7.33 1.82
C ARG A 136 2.85 -6.08 1.50
N PHE A 137 3.14 -5.50 0.34
CA PHE A 137 2.46 -4.31 -0.14
C PHE A 137 2.11 -4.45 -1.61
N LEU A 138 0.86 -4.14 -1.93
CA LEU A 138 0.40 -3.98 -3.31
C LEU A 138 0.57 -2.50 -3.69
N PHE A 139 1.31 -2.22 -4.76
CA PHE A 139 1.42 -0.89 -5.35
C PHE A 139 0.64 -0.86 -6.66
N VAL A 140 -0.18 0.18 -6.87
CA VAL A 140 -1.07 0.32 -8.02
C VAL A 140 -1.00 1.74 -8.60
N SER A 141 -1.02 1.84 -9.92
CA SER A 141 -1.19 3.11 -10.65
C SER A 141 -1.94 2.89 -11.96
N ARG A 142 -2.52 3.95 -12.53
CA ARG A 142 -3.18 3.91 -13.85
C ARG A 142 -2.20 3.68 -15.00
N GLY A 143 -0.93 4.03 -14.81
CA GLY A 143 0.14 3.86 -15.80
C GLY A 143 1.40 3.28 -15.16
N THR A 144 2.27 2.73 -16.00
CA THR A 144 3.51 2.09 -15.53
C THR A 144 4.58 3.09 -15.11
N GLU A 145 4.52 4.35 -15.54
CA GLU A 145 5.55 5.36 -15.28
C GLU A 145 5.81 5.60 -13.78
N ASN A 146 4.74 5.82 -13.00
CA ASN A 146 4.83 6.00 -11.55
C ASN A 146 5.44 4.76 -10.86
N LEU A 147 5.03 3.56 -11.30
CA LEU A 147 5.51 2.30 -10.75
C LEU A 147 6.97 2.05 -11.10
N ASN A 148 7.38 2.33 -12.34
CA ASN A 148 8.77 2.18 -12.79
C ASN A 148 9.71 3.13 -12.05
N MET A 149 9.28 4.38 -11.83
CA MET A 149 10.03 5.34 -11.02
C MET A 149 10.21 4.85 -9.58
N LEU A 150 9.14 4.31 -8.97
CA LEU A 150 9.22 3.72 -7.63
C LEU A 150 10.11 2.47 -7.61
N VAL A 151 9.96 1.54 -8.55
CA VAL A 151 10.79 0.32 -8.63
C VAL A 151 12.27 0.67 -8.77
N ARG A 152 12.61 1.65 -9.61
CA ARG A 152 13.97 2.17 -9.73
C ARG A 152 14.46 2.71 -8.39
N ARG A 153 13.65 3.53 -7.72
CA ARG A 153 14.02 4.09 -6.42
C ARG A 153 14.24 3.02 -5.35
N LEU A 154 13.38 2.01 -5.30
CA LEU A 154 13.53 0.89 -4.37
C LEU A 154 14.83 0.10 -4.65
N SER A 155 15.18 -0.07 -5.92
CA SER A 155 16.42 -0.71 -6.33
C SER A 155 17.65 0.10 -5.89
N GLU A 156 17.62 1.43 -6.05
CA GLU A 156 18.66 2.35 -5.55
C GLU A 156 18.80 2.32 -4.02
N LEU A 157 17.70 2.04 -3.31
CA LEU A 157 17.68 1.85 -1.85
C LEU A 157 18.10 0.43 -1.42
N GLY A 158 18.54 -0.42 -2.36
CA GLY A 158 19.05 -1.76 -2.10
C GLY A 158 17.98 -2.84 -1.97
N ILE A 159 16.72 -2.57 -2.33
CA ILE A 159 15.68 -3.60 -2.40
C ILE A 159 15.94 -4.48 -3.62
N PRO A 160 16.16 -5.80 -3.44
CA PRO A 160 16.46 -6.68 -4.57
C PRO A 160 15.21 -6.91 -5.43
N HIS A 161 15.40 -7.00 -6.75
CA HIS A 161 14.30 -7.25 -7.71
C HIS A 161 13.52 -8.53 -7.41
N SER A 162 14.12 -9.54 -6.80
CA SER A 162 13.44 -10.77 -6.36
C SER A 162 12.33 -10.53 -5.33
N ARG A 163 12.29 -9.34 -4.70
CA ARG A 163 11.23 -8.90 -3.78
C ARG A 163 10.13 -8.11 -4.49
N LEU A 164 10.26 -7.83 -5.78
CA LEU A 164 9.33 -7.00 -6.55
C LEU A 164 8.63 -7.86 -7.60
N LEU A 165 7.52 -8.48 -7.21
CA LEU A 165 6.73 -9.33 -8.10
C LEU A 165 5.84 -8.46 -9.00
N GLN A 166 6.11 -8.48 -10.30
CA GLN A 166 5.28 -7.81 -11.31
C GLN A 166 4.33 -8.83 -11.95
N GLY A 167 3.12 -8.40 -12.32
CA GLY A 167 2.23 -9.27 -13.09
C GLY A 167 2.82 -9.49 -14.46
N ASN A 168 3.01 -10.74 -14.88
CA ASN A 168 3.50 -11.06 -16.22
C ASN A 168 2.67 -10.30 -17.27
N THR A 169 3.39 -9.65 -18.19
CA THR A 169 2.83 -8.96 -19.36
C THR A 169 2.21 -9.94 -20.32
#